data_AF-A0A1Y5SEY9-F1
#
_entry.id   AF-A0A1Y5SEY9-F1
#
_cell.length_a   1.000
_cell.length_b   1.000
_cell.length_c   1.000
_cell.angle_alpha   90.00
_cell.angle_beta   90.00
_cell.angle_gamma   90.00
#
_symmetry.space_group_name_H-M   'P 1'
#
loop_
_entity.id
_entity.type
_entity.pdbx_description
1 polymer ?
#
loop_
_entity_poly.entity_id
_entity_poly.type
_entity_poly.pdbx_seq_one_letter_code
_entity_poly.pdbx_strand_id
1 'polypeptide(L)'
;MSAISSKTVPAFDITAEAFRAAAGDLGEVIAHLSGGIAPDPDTKDRLLGSMRSIQSFLRIEADEQRGREDILSDEVLANAVRQIAKPVTLRQMPVRAV
;
A
#
# COMPACT_ATOMS: atom_id res chain seq x y z
N MET A 1 -22.45 -18.57 -20.02
CA MET A 1 -22.18 -17.18 -19.59
C MET A 1 -21.77 -17.22 -18.13
N SER A 2 -20.48 -17.01 -17.83
CA SER A 2 -19.99 -17.02 -16.45
C SER A 2 -20.29 -15.69 -15.78
N ALA A 3 -21.13 -15.70 -14.75
CA ALA A 3 -21.43 -14.52 -13.95
C ALA A 3 -20.16 -14.15 -13.15
N ILE A 4 -19.47 -13.08 -13.57
CA ILE A 4 -18.44 -12.45 -12.77
C ILE A 4 -19.17 -11.83 -11.57
N SER A 5 -19.03 -12.46 -10.40
CA SER A 5 -19.59 -11.96 -9.16
C SER A 5 -18.81 -10.69 -8.76
N SER A 6 -19.37 -9.51 -9.04
CA SER A 6 -18.83 -8.21 -8.65
C SER A 6 -19.06 -7.92 -7.16
N LYS A 7 -18.82 -8.90 -6.27
CA LYS A 7 -18.88 -8.61 -4.84
C LYS A 7 -17.83 -7.54 -4.55
N THR A 8 -18.31 -6.39 -4.08
CA THR A 8 -17.49 -5.35 -3.46
C THR A 8 -16.66 -6.06 -2.41
N VAL A 9 -15.36 -6.19 -2.68
CA VAL A 9 -14.42 -6.64 -1.66
C VAL A 9 -14.60 -5.66 -0.50
N PRO A 10 -14.82 -6.11 0.75
CA PRO A 10 -14.92 -5.21 1.87
C PRO A 10 -13.68 -4.31 1.86
N ALA A 11 -13.90 -3.02 1.67
CA ALA A 11 -12.83 -2.04 1.72
C ALA A 11 -12.46 -1.92 3.20
N PHE A 12 -11.37 -2.58 3.59
CA PHE A 12 -10.80 -2.38 4.90
C PHE A 12 -10.22 -0.97 4.97
N ASP A 13 -10.39 -0.29 6.09
CA ASP A 13 -9.70 0.95 6.37
C ASP A 13 -8.19 0.65 6.49
N ILE A 14 -7.42 1.10 5.50
CA ILE A 14 -5.98 0.83 5.37
C ILE A 14 -5.16 2.03 5.89
N THR A 15 -5.70 2.78 6.84
CA THR A 15 -4.93 3.85 7.49
C THR A 15 -3.96 3.29 8.52
N ALA A 16 -2.88 4.04 8.79
CA ALA A 16 -1.95 3.72 9.88
C ALA A 16 -2.63 3.73 11.26
N GLU A 17 -3.71 4.52 11.43
CA GLU A 17 -4.52 4.53 12.64
C GLU A 17 -5.29 3.22 12.81
N ALA A 18 -6.00 2.77 11.76
CA ALA A 18 -6.70 1.48 11.76
C ALA A 18 -5.73 0.31 11.97
N PHE A 19 -4.52 0.37 11.39
CA PHE A 19 -3.48 -0.62 11.63
C PHE A 19 -3.06 -0.68 13.11
N ARG A 20 -2.84 0.47 13.77
CA ARG A 20 -2.45 0.50 15.18
C ARG A 20 -3.55 -0.03 16.10
N ALA A 21 -4.81 0.31 15.81
CA ALA A 21 -5.94 -0.25 16.55
C ALA A 21 -5.99 -1.77 16.39
N ALA A 22 -5.86 -2.28 15.16
CA ALA A 22 -5.85 -3.71 14.88
C ALA A 22 -4.65 -4.44 15.54
N ALA A 23 -3.48 -3.81 15.56
CA ALA A 23 -2.30 -4.35 16.26
C ALA A 23 -2.52 -4.37 17.78
N GLY A 24 -3.29 -3.42 18.33
CA GLY A 24 -3.72 -3.43 19.72
C GLY A 24 -4.56 -4.66 20.06
N ASP A 25 -5.56 -4.99 19.23
CA ASP A 25 -6.40 -6.18 19.42
C ASP A 25 -5.57 -7.48 19.39
N LEU A 26 -4.57 -7.55 18.50
CA LEU A 26 -3.63 -8.68 18.47
C LEU A 26 -2.81 -8.77 19.76
N GLY A 27 -2.32 -7.63 20.25
CA GLY A 27 -1.58 -7.55 21.52
C GLY A 27 -2.42 -8.00 22.72
N GLU A 28 -3.69 -7.61 22.77
CA GLU A 28 -4.66 -8.02 23.79
C GLU A 28 -4.79 -9.55 23.82
N VAL A 29 -4.98 -10.20 22.67
CA VAL A 29 -5.08 -11.66 22.60
C VAL A 29 -3.78 -12.35 22.99
N ILE A 30 -2.63 -11.83 22.57
CA ILE A 30 -1.32 -12.36 23.00
C ILE A 30 -1.18 -12.30 24.52
N ALA A 31 -1.62 -11.20 25.15
CA ALA A 31 -1.58 -11.04 26.60
C ALA A 31 -2.46 -12.07 27.32
N HIS A 32 -3.69 -12.29 26.84
CA HIS A 32 -4.57 -13.34 27.36
C HIS A 32 -3.91 -14.72 27.31
N LEU A 33 -3.42 -15.11 26.13
CA LEU A 33 -2.82 -16.42 25.91
C LEU A 33 -1.53 -16.61 26.72
N SER A 34 -0.71 -15.57 26.85
CA SER A 34 0.52 -15.60 27.66
C SER A 34 0.22 -15.76 29.15
N GLY A 35 -0.93 -15.26 29.61
CA GLY A 35 -1.44 -15.47 30.97
C GLY A 35 -2.13 -16.83 31.18
N GLY A 36 -2.20 -17.69 30.15
CA GLY A 36 -2.93 -18.96 30.21
C GLY A 36 -4.46 -18.78 30.23
N ILE A 37 -4.95 -17.60 29.89
CA ILE A 37 -6.38 -17.27 29.87
C ILE A 37 -6.88 -17.38 28.42
N ALA A 38 -7.96 -18.13 28.23
CA ALA A 38 -8.63 -18.17 26.94
C ALA A 38 -9.33 -16.83 26.67
N PRO A 39 -9.13 -16.19 25.51
CA PRO A 39 -9.88 -14.99 25.14
C PRO A 39 -11.37 -15.32 25.02
N ASP A 40 -12.22 -14.37 25.43
CA ASP A 40 -13.66 -14.46 25.27
C ASP A 40 -14.06 -14.41 23.77
N PRO A 41 -15.32 -14.78 23.43
CA PRO A 41 -15.79 -14.77 22.04
C PRO A 41 -15.70 -13.41 21.35
N ASP A 42 -16.03 -12.32 22.03
CA ASP A 42 -16.04 -10.98 21.43
C ASP A 42 -14.62 -10.54 21.06
N THR A 43 -13.66 -10.84 21.93
CA THR A 43 -12.22 -10.60 21.69
C THR A 43 -11.71 -11.43 20.50
N LYS A 44 -12.18 -12.67 20.32
CA LYS A 44 -11.81 -13.50 19.16
C LYS A 44 -12.40 -12.95 17.85
N ASP A 45 -13.65 -12.50 17.88
CA ASP A 45 -14.31 -11.94 16.71
C ASP A 45 -13.67 -10.62 16.26
N ARG A 46 -13.32 -9.76 17.22
CA ARG A 46 -12.51 -8.55 16.98
C ARG A 46 -11.17 -8.90 16.34
N LEU A 47 -10.45 -9.88 16.91
CA LEU A 47 -9.16 -10.31 16.37
C LEU A 47 -9.27 -10.77 14.91
N LEU A 48 -10.30 -11.52 14.54
CA LEU A 48 -10.49 -11.97 13.16
C LEU A 48 -10.61 -10.80 12.17
N GLY A 49 -11.33 -9.74 12.55
CA GLY A 49 -11.41 -8.51 11.75
C GLY A 49 -10.06 -7.80 11.67
N SER A 50 -9.40 -7.65 12.82
CA SER A 50 -8.12 -6.97 12.95
C SER A 50 -6.97 -7.67 12.20
N MET A 51 -6.97 -9.01 12.18
CA MET A 51 -6.01 -9.79 11.37
C MET A 51 -6.14 -9.53 9.87
N ARG A 52 -7.38 -9.37 9.36
CA ARG A 52 -7.62 -9.02 7.95
C ARG A 52 -7.20 -7.59 7.64
N SER A 53 -7.41 -6.66 8.58
CA SER A 53 -6.96 -5.27 8.46
C SER A 53 -5.43 -5.18 8.41
N ILE A 54 -4.74 -5.83 9.36
CA ILE A 54 -3.27 -5.93 9.40
C ILE A 54 -2.73 -6.51 8.09
N GLN A 55 -3.30 -7.63 7.62
CA GLN A 55 -2.86 -8.25 6.37
C GLN A 55 -3.03 -7.31 5.18
N SER A 56 -4.15 -6.59 5.10
CA SER A 56 -4.44 -5.66 4.01
C SER A 56 -3.46 -4.49 4.01
N PHE A 57 -3.19 -3.91 5.18
CA PHE A 57 -2.21 -2.84 5.35
C PHE A 57 -0.81 -3.28 4.95
N LEU A 58 -0.33 -4.42 5.48
CA LEU A 58 1.01 -4.91 5.19
C LEU A 58 1.22 -5.22 3.70
N ARG A 59 0.19 -5.72 3.01
CA ARG A 59 0.28 -5.97 1.57
C ARG A 59 0.45 -4.67 0.78
N ILE A 60 -0.34 -3.66 1.11
CA ILE A 60 -0.28 -2.35 0.42
C ILE A 60 1.05 -1.67 0.70
N GLU A 61 1.51 -1.68 1.95
CA GLU A 61 2.82 -1.13 2.31
C GLU A 61 3.95 -1.85 1.57
N ALA A 62 3.88 -3.17 1.41
CA ALA A 62 4.88 -3.93 0.65
C ALA A 62 4.87 -3.57 -0.85
N ASP A 63 3.69 -3.40 -1.44
CA ASP A 63 3.55 -2.97 -2.84
C ASP A 63 4.10 -1.55 -3.04
N GLU A 64 3.80 -0.63 -2.13
CA GLU A 64 4.34 0.74 -2.14
C GLU A 64 5.85 0.76 -1.98
N GLN A 65 6.38 0.00 -1.01
CA GLN A 65 7.82 -0.07 -0.74
C GLN A 65 8.58 -0.64 -1.94
N ARG A 66 8.03 -1.68 -2.58
CA ARG A 66 8.58 -2.20 -3.83
C ARG A 66 8.58 -1.15 -4.94
N GLY A 67 7.49 -0.39 -5.10
CA GLY A 67 7.42 0.70 -6.07
C GLY A 67 8.46 1.79 -5.81
N ARG A 68 8.76 2.09 -4.54
CA ARG A 68 9.83 3.04 -4.16
C ARG A 68 11.21 2.48 -4.52
N GLU A 69 11.46 1.20 -4.27
CA GLU A 69 12.71 0.52 -4.63
C GLU A 69 12.93 0.50 -6.16
N ASP A 70 11.89 0.26 -6.94
CA ASP A 70 11.95 0.30 -8.41
C ASP A 70 12.34 1.71 -8.92
N ILE A 71 11.83 2.79 -8.31
CA ILE A 71 12.19 4.17 -8.64
C ILE A 71 13.63 4.51 -8.25
N LEU A 72 14.09 3.98 -7.10
CA LEU A 72 15.45 4.18 -6.61
C LEU A 72 16.50 3.44 -7.44
N SER A 73 16.09 2.55 -8.35
CA SER A 73 17.02 1.97 -9.31
C SER A 73 17.59 3.06 -10.23
N ASP A 74 18.93 3.16 -10.27
CA ASP A 74 19.68 4.12 -11.08
C ASP A 74 19.26 4.09 -12.56
N GLU A 75 18.75 2.97 -13.04
CA GLU A 75 18.33 2.77 -14.42
C GLU A 75 17.04 3.55 -14.75
N VAL A 76 16.06 3.60 -13.84
CA VAL A 76 14.83 4.41 -14.00
C VAL A 76 15.17 5.89 -13.91
N LEU A 77 16.00 6.28 -12.95
CA LEU A 77 16.44 7.67 -12.78
C LEU A 77 17.25 8.15 -14.00
N ALA A 78 18.20 7.33 -14.47
CA ALA A 78 19.00 7.63 -15.65
C ALA A 78 18.15 7.73 -16.93
N ASN A 79 17.13 6.87 -17.08
CA ASN A 79 16.20 6.95 -18.21
C ASN A 79 15.31 8.21 -18.14
N ALA A 80 14.82 8.59 -16.95
CA ALA A 80 14.06 9.83 -16.76
C ALA A 80 14.91 11.06 -17.09
N VAL A 81 16.17 11.12 -16.62
CA VAL A 81 17.11 12.20 -16.94
C VAL A 81 17.38 12.29 -18.44
N ARG A 82 17.60 11.16 -19.13
CA ARG A 82 17.79 11.13 -20.60
C ARG A 82 16.57 11.64 -21.37
N GLN A 83 15.36 11.38 -20.89
CA GLN A 83 14.14 11.88 -21.53
C GLN A 83 13.99 13.40 -21.39
N ILE A 84 14.38 13.96 -20.25
CA ILE A 84 14.36 15.41 -19.99
C ILE A 84 15.48 16.12 -20.76
N ALA A 85 16.65 15.49 -20.87
CA ALA A 85 17.81 16.04 -21.57
C ALA A 85 17.70 15.98 -23.11
N LYS A 86 16.57 15.54 -23.68
CA LYS A 86 16.37 15.61 -25.13
C LYS A 86 16.49 17.06 -25.59
N PRO A 87 17.43 17.39 -26.51
CA PRO A 87 17.59 18.75 -26.98
C PRO A 87 16.29 19.18 -27.66
N VAL A 88 15.65 20.22 -27.14
CA VAL A 88 14.59 20.92 -27.87
C VAL A 88 15.24 21.44 -29.14
N THR A 89 14.89 20.83 -30.27
CA THR A 89 15.43 21.27 -31.56
C THR A 89 14.71 22.58 -31.90
N LEU A 90 15.34 23.72 -31.64
CA LEU A 90 14.83 25.07 -32.00
C LEU A 90 14.78 25.33 -33.52
N ARG A 91 14.77 24.28 -34.37
CA ARG A 91 14.64 24.41 -35.82
C ARG A 91 13.17 24.56 -36.19
N GLN A 92 12.54 25.69 -35.84
CA GLN A 92 11.36 26.23 -36.52
C GLN A 92 10.84 27.56 -35.94
N MET A 93 11.68 28.42 -35.34
CA MET A 93 11.27 29.82 -35.14
C MET A 93 11.53 30.61 -36.43
N PRO A 94 10.50 31.06 -37.17
CA PRO A 94 10.70 32.01 -38.24
C PRO A 94 11.11 33.35 -37.62
N VAL A 95 12.39 33.67 -37.70
CA VAL A 95 12.88 35.00 -37.34
C VAL A 95 12.36 35.95 -38.43
N ARG A 96 11.31 36.72 -38.13
CA ARG A 96 10.94 37.88 -38.94
C ARG A 96 12.06 38.91 -38.80
N ALA A 97 12.88 39.04 -39.84
CA ALA A 97 13.80 40.17 -39.97
C ALA A 97 12.96 41.47 -40.04
N VAL A 98 13.35 42.45 -39.24
CA VAL A 98 12.87 43.84 -39.27
C VAL A 98 13.77 44.64 -40.21
#